data_AF-A0A9P0M1L3-F1
#
_entry.id   AF-A0A9P0M1L3-F1
#
_cell.length_a   1.000
_cell.length_b   1.000
_cell.length_c   1.000
_cell.angle_alpha   90.00
_cell.angle_beta   90.00
_cell.angle_gamma   90.00
#
_symmetry.space_group_name_H-M   'P 1'
#
loop_
_entity.id
_entity.type
_entity.pdbx_description
1 polymer ?
#
loop_
_entity_poly.entity_id
_entity_poly.type
_entity_poly.pdbx_seq_one_letter_code
_entity_poly.pdbx_strand_id
1 'polypeptide(L)'
;MTRLLQEYKLTSICTLRKNKKEIPVQFLQTKHRAEKSSIFAFQKNATLVSYVPKKGKNVLLLSSLHHSDMIDESTGDDKKPEIITFYNLTKGGVDVSDELSSNYNVSRNSRRWPLTIFFSLLNTASINAFVVYLSNVGTPIKRREFIKELALKMIMPHMRNRQNNPRISLCLKRKMNEITGASTSANIVDCEHPGKKQRNSKRCYTCDRSKDKKSFYCCALCKEFVCLEHSIIL
;
A
#
# COMPACT_ATOMS: atom_id res chain seq x y z
N MET A 1 29.07 -15.79 -4.55
CA MET A 1 29.68 -14.50 -4.13
C MET A 1 30.81 -14.10 -5.07
N THR A 2 31.93 -14.83 -5.10
CA THR A 2 33.03 -14.59 -6.07
C THR A 2 32.58 -14.56 -7.53
N ARG A 3 31.69 -15.47 -7.93
CA ARG A 3 31.07 -15.46 -9.27
C ARG A 3 30.34 -14.15 -9.60
N LEU A 4 29.55 -13.62 -8.66
CA LEU A 4 28.82 -12.36 -8.84
C LEU A 4 29.76 -11.19 -9.11
N LEU A 5 30.88 -11.15 -8.39
CA LEU A 5 31.87 -10.09 -8.56
C LEU A 5 32.63 -10.22 -9.89
N GLN A 6 33.06 -11.43 -10.24
CA GLN A 6 33.92 -11.66 -11.41
C GLN A 6 33.15 -11.53 -12.73
N GLU A 7 32.00 -12.20 -12.83
CA GLU A 7 31.22 -12.29 -14.07
C GLU A 7 30.25 -11.11 -14.24
N TYR A 8 29.65 -10.63 -13.14
CA TYR A 8 28.55 -9.65 -13.20
C TYR A 8 28.90 -8.28 -12.61
N LYS A 9 30.11 -8.10 -12.07
CA LYS A 9 30.53 -6.87 -11.37
C LYS A 9 29.61 -6.48 -10.22
N LEU A 10 28.98 -7.46 -9.58
CA LEU A 10 28.09 -7.27 -8.43
C LEU A 10 28.80 -7.68 -7.14
N THR A 11 28.83 -6.78 -6.17
CA THR A 11 29.27 -7.10 -4.81
C THR A 11 28.12 -7.69 -4.00
N SER A 12 28.44 -8.42 -2.93
CA SER A 12 27.43 -8.96 -2.03
C SER A 12 27.91 -8.92 -0.58
N ILE A 13 26.94 -8.73 0.32
CA ILE A 13 27.12 -8.84 1.77
C ILE A 13 26.03 -9.76 2.29
N CYS A 14 26.41 -10.75 3.08
CA CYS A 14 25.44 -11.71 3.60
C CYS A 14 25.87 -12.26 4.95
N THR A 15 24.87 -12.62 5.75
CA THR A 15 25.10 -13.39 6.97
C THR A 15 25.43 -14.84 6.61
N LEU A 16 26.38 -15.43 7.33
CA LEU A 16 26.72 -16.83 7.17
C LEU A 16 26.11 -17.68 8.28
N ARG A 17 25.55 -18.83 7.89
CA ARG A 17 25.11 -19.84 8.86
C ARG A 17 26.35 -20.54 9.44
N LYS A 18 26.34 -20.79 10.75
CA LYS A 18 27.48 -21.39 11.49
C LYS A 18 27.86 -22.80 11.04
N ASN A 19 26.96 -23.50 10.35
CA ASN A 19 27.15 -24.89 9.92
C ASN A 19 27.89 -25.03 8.58
N LYS A 20 28.40 -23.92 8.01
CA LYS A 20 29.16 -23.93 6.77
C LYS A 20 30.58 -24.42 7.04
N LYS A 21 31.01 -25.45 6.31
CA LYS A 21 32.30 -26.14 6.50
C LYS A 21 33.49 -25.26 6.11
N GLU A 22 33.24 -24.28 5.26
CA GLU A 22 34.20 -23.32 4.73
C GLU A 22 34.62 -22.27 5.78
N ILE A 23 33.89 -22.18 6.91
CA ILE A 23 34.18 -21.22 7.97
C ILE A 23 35.27 -21.81 8.88
N PRO A 24 36.42 -21.14 9.06
CA PRO A 24 37.44 -21.61 9.97
C PRO A 24 36.92 -21.74 11.41
N VAL A 25 37.32 -22.80 12.11
CA VAL A 25 36.79 -23.14 13.44
C VAL A 25 37.01 -22.00 14.45
N GLN A 26 38.08 -21.24 14.28
CA GLN A 26 38.43 -20.06 15.08
C GLN A 26 37.34 -18.96 15.02
N PHE A 27 36.62 -18.85 13.89
CA PHE A 27 35.52 -17.91 13.71
C PHE A 27 34.24 -18.39 14.37
N LEU A 28 34.13 -19.69 14.69
CA LEU A 28 32.95 -20.27 15.35
C LEU A 28 33.07 -20.27 16.87
N GLN A 29 34.29 -20.38 17.40
CA GLN A 29 34.57 -20.44 18.83
C GLN A 29 34.39 -19.08 19.51
N THR A 30 33.50 -19.01 20.51
CA THR A 30 33.24 -17.78 21.29
C THR A 30 33.51 -17.89 22.79
N LYS A 31 33.86 -19.08 23.30
CA LYS A 31 33.99 -19.31 24.76
C LYS A 31 35.03 -18.41 25.43
N HIS A 32 36.13 -18.13 24.74
CA HIS A 32 37.25 -17.33 25.24
C HIS A 32 37.32 -15.93 24.62
N ARG A 33 36.28 -15.52 23.89
CA ARG A 33 36.26 -14.22 23.22
C ARG A 33 35.58 -13.18 24.11
N ALA A 34 36.23 -12.03 24.26
CA ALA A 34 35.64 -10.87 24.93
C ALA A 34 34.37 -10.40 24.19
N GLU A 35 33.42 -9.84 24.95
CA GLU A 35 32.27 -9.18 24.34
C GLU A 35 32.74 -8.01 23.48
N LYS A 36 31.99 -7.76 22.40
CA LYS A 36 32.22 -6.69 21.43
C LYS A 36 33.56 -6.79 20.70
N SER A 37 34.17 -7.98 20.71
CA SER A 37 35.36 -8.29 19.91
C SER A 37 34.98 -8.73 18.49
N SER A 38 35.84 -8.42 17.53
CA SER A 38 35.76 -8.87 16.14
C SER A 38 37.01 -9.65 15.73
N ILE A 39 36.86 -10.60 14.80
CA ILE A 39 37.96 -11.27 14.11
C ILE A 39 37.66 -11.18 12.63
N PHE A 40 38.69 -10.88 11.83
CA PHE A 40 38.60 -10.75 10.39
C PHE A 40 39.48 -11.78 9.70
N ALA A 41 39.00 -12.31 8.58
CA ALA A 41 39.80 -13.10 7.64
C ALA A 41 39.65 -12.48 6.26
N PHE A 42 40.80 -12.30 5.61
CA PHE A 42 40.89 -11.65 4.31
C PHE A 42 41.25 -12.66 3.23
N GLN A 43 40.55 -12.55 2.13
CA GLN A 43 40.88 -13.17 0.86
C GLN A 43 40.88 -12.07 -0.21
N LYS A 44 41.56 -12.30 -1.34
CA LYS A 44 41.73 -11.32 -2.42
C LYS A 44 40.45 -10.54 -2.76
N ASN A 45 39.30 -11.20 -2.76
CA ASN A 45 38.02 -10.63 -3.19
C ASN A 45 36.92 -10.67 -2.10
N ALA A 46 37.23 -11.06 -0.87
CA ALA A 46 36.23 -11.19 0.17
C ALA A 46 36.82 -11.09 1.58
N THR A 47 36.04 -10.55 2.50
CA THR A 47 36.36 -10.42 3.92
C THR A 47 35.28 -11.09 4.75
N LEU A 48 35.69 -12.03 5.59
CA LEU A 48 34.86 -12.68 6.59
C LEU A 48 35.05 -11.97 7.93
N VAL A 49 33.95 -11.63 8.60
CA VAL A 49 33.98 -11.07 9.95
C VAL A 49 33.18 -11.96 10.91
N SER A 50 33.75 -12.19 12.08
CA SER A 50 33.08 -12.79 13.24
C SER A 50 33.07 -11.80 14.39
N TYR A 51 31.87 -11.34 14.76
CA TYR A 51 31.65 -10.38 15.84
C TYR A 51 30.85 -11.01 16.98
N VAL A 52 31.30 -10.76 18.23
CA VAL A 52 30.68 -11.30 19.44
C VAL A 52 29.92 -10.17 20.14
N PRO A 53 28.62 -9.92 19.85
CA PRO A 53 27.89 -8.81 20.45
C PRO A 53 27.68 -8.97 21.96
N LYS A 54 27.52 -10.22 22.42
CA LYS A 54 27.28 -10.62 23.81
C LYS A 54 27.89 -12.00 24.04
N LYS A 55 28.18 -12.36 25.30
CA LYS A 55 28.73 -13.67 25.66
C LYS A 55 27.89 -14.81 25.07
N GLY A 56 28.56 -15.73 24.37
CA GLY A 56 27.93 -16.89 23.71
C GLY A 56 27.16 -16.59 22.41
N LYS A 57 27.10 -15.34 21.95
CA LYS A 57 26.52 -14.97 20.64
C LYS A 57 27.61 -14.64 19.64
N ASN A 58 27.39 -15.03 18.39
CA ASN A 58 28.34 -14.82 17.30
C ASN A 58 27.57 -14.43 16.05
N VAL A 59 27.98 -13.32 15.43
CA VAL A 59 27.46 -12.82 14.17
C VAL A 59 28.55 -12.99 13.12
N LEU A 60 28.22 -13.74 12.06
CA LEU A 60 29.13 -14.02 10.95
C LEU A 60 28.61 -13.32 9.70
N LEU A 61 29.45 -12.50 9.09
CA LEU A 61 29.15 -11.79 7.85
C LEU A 61 30.30 -11.98 6.87
N LEU A 62 29.95 -12.13 5.59
CA LEU A 62 30.90 -12.19 4.49
C LEU A 62 30.60 -11.02 3.55
N SER A 63 31.62 -10.25 3.20
CA SER A 63 31.53 -9.12 2.28
C SER A 63 32.55 -9.24 1.15
N SER A 64 32.15 -8.92 -0.08
CA SER A 64 33.06 -8.76 -1.23
C SER A 64 33.17 -7.29 -1.63
N LEU A 65 32.63 -6.40 -0.79
CA LEU A 65 32.68 -4.95 -0.94
C LEU A 65 33.74 -4.36 -0.01
N HIS A 66 33.85 -4.89 1.21
CA HIS A 66 34.76 -4.40 2.24
C HIS A 66 36.03 -5.24 2.27
N HIS A 67 37.20 -4.57 2.36
CA HIS A 67 38.52 -5.19 2.34
C HIS A 67 39.42 -4.77 3.52
N SER A 68 38.87 -4.09 4.53
CA SER A 68 39.56 -3.65 5.73
C SER A 68 38.91 -4.24 7.01
N ASP A 69 39.61 -4.15 8.13
CA ASP A 69 39.16 -4.49 9.49
C ASP A 69 38.60 -3.29 10.26
N MET A 70 38.16 -2.26 9.54
CA MET A 70 37.68 -1.01 10.15
C MET A 70 36.49 -1.25 11.09
N ILE A 71 36.57 -0.59 12.24
CA ILE A 71 35.50 -0.51 13.24
C ILE A 71 34.78 0.81 13.04
N ASP A 72 33.45 0.76 13.06
CA ASP A 72 32.61 1.94 12.95
C ASP A 72 32.60 2.70 14.28
N GLU A 73 33.33 3.82 14.31
CA GLU A 73 33.48 4.68 15.49
C GLU A 73 32.14 5.24 16.00
N SER A 74 31.14 5.39 15.11
CA SER A 74 29.80 5.88 15.50
C SER A 74 29.08 4.94 16.48
N THR A 75 29.55 3.69 16.56
CA THR A 75 29.00 2.69 17.47
C THR A 75 29.58 2.75 18.88
N GLY A 76 30.60 3.58 19.11
CA GLY A 76 31.21 3.81 20.42
C GLY A 76 31.63 2.51 21.10
N ASP A 77 31.13 2.31 22.33
CA ASP A 77 31.45 1.13 23.13
C ASP A 77 31.03 -0.19 22.48
N ASP A 78 30.13 -0.19 21.49
CA ASP A 78 29.72 -1.39 20.76
C ASP A 78 30.79 -1.91 19.79
N LYS A 79 31.75 -1.07 19.35
CA LYS A 79 32.87 -1.47 18.48
C LYS A 79 32.46 -2.37 17.31
N LYS A 80 31.35 -2.04 16.64
CA LYS A 80 30.84 -2.86 15.54
C LYS A 80 31.73 -2.66 14.31
N PRO A 81 32.13 -3.74 13.62
CA PRO A 81 32.77 -3.62 12.32
C PRO A 81 31.89 -2.90 11.31
N GLU A 82 32.50 -2.12 10.42
CA GLU A 82 31.79 -1.38 9.35
C GLU A 82 30.91 -2.32 8.49
N ILE A 83 31.39 -3.54 8.22
CA ILE A 83 30.63 -4.57 7.49
C ILE A 83 29.27 -4.84 8.16
N ILE A 84 29.21 -4.83 9.50
CA ILE A 84 27.98 -5.10 10.26
C ILE A 84 27.05 -3.89 10.21
N THR A 85 27.58 -2.68 10.37
CA THR A 85 26.75 -1.47 10.33
C THR A 85 26.19 -1.24 8.94
N PHE A 86 26.99 -1.43 7.89
CA PHE A 86 26.53 -1.39 6.50
C PHE A 86 25.48 -2.47 6.19
N TYR A 87 25.67 -3.71 6.68
CA TYR A 87 24.65 -4.76 6.53
C TYR A 87 23.34 -4.36 7.21
N ASN A 88 23.39 -3.82 8.43
CA ASN A 88 22.18 -3.41 9.15
C ASN A 88 21.45 -2.25 8.47
N LEU A 89 22.19 -1.32 7.87
CA LEU A 89 21.65 -0.21 7.09
C LEU A 89 20.87 -0.70 5.86
N THR A 90 21.39 -1.74 5.18
CA THR A 90 20.89 -2.17 3.86
C THR A 90 19.91 -3.35 3.91
N LYS A 91 19.98 -4.21 4.93
CA LYS A 91 19.17 -5.45 5.02
C LYS A 91 17.66 -5.21 5.05
N GLY A 92 17.21 -4.01 5.45
CA GLY A 92 15.79 -3.71 5.66
C GLY A 92 14.99 -3.42 4.39
N GLY A 93 15.61 -3.28 3.22
CA GLY A 93 14.91 -2.82 2.01
C GLY A 93 13.70 -3.69 1.62
N VAL A 94 13.84 -5.02 1.67
CA VAL A 94 12.75 -5.96 1.36
C VAL A 94 11.70 -5.97 2.46
N ASP A 95 12.12 -6.03 3.74
CA ASP A 95 11.22 -6.03 4.89
C ASP A 95 10.33 -4.77 4.91
N VAL A 96 10.90 -3.60 4.57
CA VAL A 96 10.16 -2.34 4.45
C VAL A 96 9.12 -2.42 3.32
N SER A 97 9.47 -3.00 2.17
CA SER A 97 8.52 -3.20 1.07
C SER A 97 7.37 -4.14 1.46
N ASP A 98 7.67 -5.20 2.22
CA ASP A 98 6.67 -6.15 2.73
C ASP A 98 5.76 -5.49 3.77
N GLU A 99 6.33 -4.70 4.69
CA GLU A 99 5.57 -3.91 5.67
C GLU A 99 4.64 -2.91 4.97
N LEU A 100 5.16 -2.17 3.98
CA LEU A 100 4.38 -1.24 3.17
C LEU A 100 3.25 -1.97 2.42
N SER A 101 3.50 -3.16 1.90
CA SER A 101 2.47 -3.97 1.23
C SER A 101 1.41 -4.47 2.19
N SER A 102 1.80 -4.84 3.41
CA SER A 102 0.88 -5.30 4.47
C SER A 102 -0.04 -4.19 4.96
N ASN A 103 0.51 -3.00 5.22
CA ASN A 103 -0.24 -1.84 5.74
C ASN A 103 -1.38 -1.37 4.82
N TYR A 104 -1.22 -1.51 3.51
CA TYR A 104 -2.25 -1.16 2.50
C TYR A 104 -2.40 -2.29 1.48
N ASN A 105 -2.98 -3.41 1.93
CA ASN A 105 -3.09 -4.63 1.14
C ASN A 105 -4.43 -4.72 0.36
N VAL A 106 -4.36 -4.90 -0.96
CA VAL A 106 -5.55 -5.14 -1.81
C VAL A 106 -5.98 -6.61 -1.91
N SER A 107 -5.22 -7.53 -1.33
CA SER A 107 -5.49 -8.97 -1.41
C SER A 107 -6.86 -9.34 -0.84
N ARG A 108 -7.52 -10.31 -1.46
CA ARG A 108 -8.80 -10.86 -1.02
C ARG A 108 -8.73 -12.38 -0.99
N ASN A 109 -9.51 -12.98 -0.09
CA ASN A 109 -9.65 -14.43 -0.05
C ASN A 109 -10.19 -14.92 -1.41
N SER A 110 -9.46 -15.87 -2.02
CA SER A 110 -9.75 -16.41 -3.34
C SER A 110 -9.31 -17.87 -3.39
N ARG A 111 -10.11 -18.70 -4.06
CA ARG A 111 -9.74 -20.10 -4.38
C ARG A 111 -8.95 -20.21 -5.70
N ARG A 112 -8.54 -19.09 -6.29
CA ARG A 112 -7.82 -19.02 -7.56
C ARG A 112 -6.45 -18.39 -7.33
N TRP A 113 -5.39 -19.19 -7.34
CA TRP A 113 -4.01 -18.73 -7.11
C TRP A 113 -3.55 -17.59 -8.04
N PRO A 114 -4.01 -17.45 -9.31
CA PRO A 114 -3.58 -16.32 -10.13
C PRO A 114 -4.00 -14.96 -9.55
N LEU A 115 -5.12 -14.92 -8.81
CA LEU A 115 -5.55 -13.69 -8.14
C LEU A 115 -4.59 -13.29 -7.01
N THR A 116 -3.94 -14.24 -6.34
CA THR A 116 -2.91 -13.94 -5.34
C THR A 116 -1.74 -13.18 -5.97
N ILE A 117 -1.29 -13.61 -7.15
CA ILE A 117 -0.23 -12.92 -7.89
C ILE A 117 -0.71 -11.53 -8.34
N PHE A 118 -1.92 -11.44 -8.90
CA PHE A 118 -2.48 -10.17 -9.32
C PHE A 118 -2.55 -9.15 -8.18
N PHE A 119 -3.00 -9.54 -6.99
CA PHE A 119 -3.02 -8.65 -5.84
C PHE A 119 -1.63 -8.26 -5.34
N SER A 120 -0.66 -9.18 -5.37
CA SER A 120 0.74 -8.87 -5.07
C SER A 120 1.31 -7.84 -6.04
N LEU A 121 1.07 -8.00 -7.34
CA LEU A 121 1.49 -7.04 -8.37
C LEU A 121 0.86 -5.67 -8.15
N LEU A 122 -0.43 -5.59 -7.79
CA LEU A 122 -1.08 -4.31 -7.48
C LEU A 122 -0.47 -3.62 -6.26
N ASN A 123 -0.19 -4.37 -5.19
CA ASN A 123 0.48 -3.82 -4.00
C ASN A 123 1.86 -3.24 -4.37
N THR A 124 2.70 -4.02 -5.07
CA THR A 124 4.02 -3.58 -5.51
C THR A 124 3.96 -2.39 -6.47
N ALA A 125 3.03 -2.41 -7.43
CA ALA A 125 2.83 -1.31 -8.38
C ALA A 125 2.47 0.00 -7.65
N SER A 126 1.61 -0.07 -6.62
CA SER A 126 1.25 1.13 -5.84
C SER A 126 2.43 1.73 -5.09
N ILE A 127 3.34 0.89 -4.56
CA ILE A 127 4.56 1.32 -3.87
C ILE A 127 5.52 1.96 -4.87
N ASN A 128 5.79 1.30 -5.98
CA ASN A 128 6.70 1.81 -7.01
C ASN A 128 6.20 3.11 -7.63
N ALA A 129 4.89 3.21 -7.91
CA ALA A 129 4.27 4.44 -8.39
C ALA A 129 4.43 5.59 -7.39
N PHE A 130 4.32 5.31 -6.09
CA PHE A 130 4.53 6.31 -5.04
C PHE A 130 6.00 6.77 -4.97
N VAL A 131 6.96 5.85 -5.11
CA VAL A 131 8.39 6.19 -5.18
C VAL A 131 8.66 7.14 -6.36
N VAL A 132 8.18 6.80 -7.56
CA VAL A 132 8.32 7.64 -8.76
C VAL A 132 7.65 9.01 -8.57
N TYR A 133 6.46 9.03 -7.97
CA TYR A 133 5.76 10.29 -7.66
C TYR A 133 6.60 11.20 -6.75
N LEU A 134 7.14 10.66 -5.66
CA LEU A 134 7.99 11.42 -4.73
C LEU A 134 9.26 11.93 -5.40
N SER A 135 9.89 11.11 -6.25
CA SER A 135 11.08 11.50 -7.01
C SER A 135 10.83 12.66 -7.98
N ASN A 136 9.61 12.79 -8.52
CA ASN A 136 9.27 13.82 -9.50
C ASN A 136 8.71 15.11 -8.87
N VAL A 137 7.89 15.00 -7.83
CA VAL A 137 7.20 16.16 -7.24
C VAL A 137 8.04 16.83 -6.15
N GLY A 138 8.91 16.08 -5.47
CA GLY A 138 9.78 16.58 -4.41
C GLY A 138 9.07 17.00 -3.11
N THR A 139 7.73 17.09 -3.10
CA THR A 139 6.95 17.36 -1.89
C THR A 139 6.40 16.08 -1.28
N PRO A 140 6.66 15.82 0.01
CA PRO A 140 6.19 14.61 0.67
C PRO A 140 4.69 14.72 0.98
N ILE A 141 3.90 13.83 0.39
CA ILE A 141 2.51 13.58 0.79
C ILE A 141 2.42 12.27 1.56
N LYS A 142 1.38 12.09 2.37
CA LYS A 142 1.16 10.81 3.06
C LYS A 142 0.79 9.74 2.03
N ARG A 143 1.41 8.55 2.10
CA ARG A 143 1.11 7.43 1.17
C ARG A 143 -0.38 7.08 1.10
N ARG A 144 -1.12 7.21 2.20
CA ARG A 144 -2.58 7.02 2.23
C ARG A 144 -3.33 7.96 1.29
N GLU A 145 -2.93 9.22 1.26
CA GLU A 145 -3.54 10.25 0.41
C GLU A 145 -3.23 9.97 -1.06
N PHE A 146 -1.98 9.59 -1.35
CA PHE A 146 -1.59 9.14 -2.68
C PHE A 146 -2.43 7.96 -3.17
N ILE A 147 -2.58 6.90 -2.36
CA ILE A 147 -3.38 5.72 -2.73
C ILE A 147 -4.86 6.09 -2.94
N LYS A 148 -5.41 6.97 -2.09
CA LYS A 148 -6.79 7.45 -2.22
C LYS A 148 -6.99 8.19 -3.54
N GLU A 149 -6.12 9.14 -3.86
CA GLU A 149 -6.19 9.90 -5.12
C GLU A 149 -5.99 9.01 -6.33
N LEU A 150 -5.03 8.08 -6.29
CA LEU A 150 -4.81 7.09 -7.34
C LEU A 150 -6.09 6.29 -7.62
N ALA A 151 -6.71 5.74 -6.57
CA ALA A 151 -7.94 4.96 -6.69
C ALA A 151 -9.09 5.81 -7.25
N LEU A 152 -9.27 7.04 -6.75
CA LEU A 152 -10.30 7.96 -7.25
C LEU A 152 -10.10 8.27 -8.74
N LYS A 153 -8.88 8.62 -9.15
CA LYS A 153 -8.54 8.92 -10.56
C LYS A 153 -8.80 7.73 -11.48
N MET A 154 -8.50 6.51 -11.05
CA MET A 154 -8.80 5.30 -11.82
C MET A 154 -10.31 5.05 -11.94
N ILE A 155 -11.09 5.32 -10.90
CA ILE A 155 -12.54 5.05 -10.89
C ILE A 155 -13.33 6.17 -11.59
N MET A 156 -12.84 7.41 -11.60
CA MET A 156 -13.50 8.59 -12.20
C MET A 156 -14.10 8.37 -13.60
N PRO A 157 -13.36 7.87 -14.61
CA PRO A 157 -13.93 7.66 -15.95
C PRO A 157 -15.06 6.63 -15.96
N HIS A 158 -14.95 5.57 -15.14
CA HIS A 158 -16.00 4.57 -14.99
C HIS A 158 -17.24 5.12 -14.27
N MET A 159 -17.05 5.97 -13.25
CA MET A 159 -18.14 6.68 -12.58
C MET A 159 -18.89 7.58 -13.57
N ARG A 160 -18.17 8.35 -14.39
CA ARG A 160 -18.76 9.22 -15.42
C ARG A 160 -19.58 8.44 -16.44
N ASN A 161 -19.06 7.33 -16.94
CA ASN A 161 -19.82 6.48 -17.86
C ASN A 161 -21.08 5.89 -17.19
N ARG A 162 -20.95 5.47 -15.93
CA ARG A 162 -22.04 4.88 -15.16
C ARG A 162 -23.19 5.86 -14.90
N GLN A 163 -22.92 7.16 -14.74
CA GLN A 163 -23.97 8.20 -14.55
C GLN A 163 -25.00 8.24 -15.68
N ASN A 164 -24.57 7.98 -16.91
CA ASN A 164 -25.42 8.02 -18.10
C ASN A 164 -26.39 6.84 -18.19
N ASN A 165 -26.24 5.81 -17.36
CA ASN A 165 -27.12 4.66 -17.39
C ASN A 165 -28.52 5.00 -16.80
N PRO A 166 -29.61 4.91 -17.59
CA PRO A 166 -30.96 5.25 -17.13
C PRO A 166 -31.48 4.32 -16.03
N ARG A 167 -30.97 3.07 -15.94
CA ARG A 167 -31.43 2.05 -14.99
C ARG A 167 -30.86 2.19 -13.58
N ILE A 168 -29.91 3.09 -13.36
CA ILE A 168 -29.29 3.30 -12.05
C ILE A 168 -30.19 4.18 -11.18
N SER A 169 -30.24 3.85 -9.89
CA SER A 169 -31.03 4.60 -8.92
C SER A 169 -30.60 6.07 -8.84
N LEU A 170 -31.57 6.95 -8.62
CA LEU A 170 -31.33 8.39 -8.51
C LEU A 170 -30.37 8.72 -7.35
N CYS A 171 -30.47 8.01 -6.22
CA CYS A 171 -29.58 8.19 -5.07
C CYS A 171 -28.12 7.91 -5.44
N LEU A 172 -27.85 6.83 -6.18
CA LEU A 172 -26.48 6.53 -6.63
C LEU A 172 -25.99 7.56 -7.66
N LYS A 173 -26.85 8.04 -8.56
CA LYS A 173 -26.50 9.12 -9.50
C LYS A 173 -26.12 10.41 -8.78
N ARG A 174 -26.90 10.83 -7.78
CA ARG A 174 -26.60 12.01 -6.95
C ARG A 174 -25.21 11.91 -6.31
N LYS A 175 -24.91 10.79 -5.64
CA LYS A 175 -23.58 10.56 -5.05
C LYS A 175 -22.44 10.57 -6.07
N MET A 176 -22.63 9.97 -7.24
CA MET A 176 -21.61 10.00 -8.30
C MET A 176 -21.40 11.44 -8.82
N ASN A 177 -22.46 12.23 -8.94
CA ASN A 177 -22.39 13.63 -9.38
C ASN A 177 -21.63 14.50 -8.37
N GLU A 178 -21.90 14.32 -7.08
CA GLU A 178 -21.17 14.98 -5.99
C GLU A 178 -19.66 14.68 -6.06
N ILE A 179 -19.29 13.41 -6.24
CA ILE A 179 -17.88 12.98 -6.30
C ILE A 179 -17.17 13.46 -7.57
N THR A 180 -17.87 13.48 -8.71
CA THR A 180 -17.28 13.85 -10.00
C THR A 180 -17.25 15.35 -10.27
N GLY A 181 -17.92 16.15 -9.43
CA GLY A 181 -18.15 17.58 -9.69
C GLY A 181 -19.01 17.83 -10.92
N ALA A 182 -19.71 16.81 -11.42
CA ALA A 182 -20.57 16.94 -12.58
C ALA A 182 -21.86 17.65 -12.14
N SER A 183 -21.94 18.94 -12.43
CA SER A 183 -23.18 19.72 -12.39
C SER A 183 -24.14 19.16 -13.44
N THR A 184 -24.85 18.08 -13.14
CA THR A 184 -25.87 17.61 -14.06
C THR A 184 -27.06 18.56 -13.92
N SER A 185 -27.17 19.48 -14.88
CA SER A 185 -28.39 20.19 -15.25
C SER A 185 -29.49 19.26 -15.79
N ALA A 186 -29.29 17.94 -15.76
CA ALA A 186 -30.28 16.96 -16.17
C ALA A 186 -31.33 16.76 -15.08
N ASN A 187 -32.38 17.58 -15.15
CA ASN A 187 -33.77 17.18 -14.91
C ASN A 187 -34.02 16.36 -13.64
N ILE A 188 -33.55 16.83 -12.49
CA ILE A 188 -34.37 16.66 -11.29
C ILE A 188 -35.42 17.74 -11.42
N VAL A 189 -36.51 17.44 -12.13
CA VAL A 189 -37.76 18.19 -11.96
C VAL A 189 -38.16 17.92 -10.51
N ASP A 190 -37.65 18.76 -9.62
CA ASP A 190 -38.27 19.05 -8.34
C ASP A 190 -39.70 19.50 -8.66
N CYS A 191 -40.64 19.17 -7.77
CA CYS A 191 -42.01 19.60 -7.94
C CYS A 191 -42.07 21.11 -8.22
N GLU A 192 -42.43 21.50 -9.45
CA GLU A 192 -42.38 22.91 -9.86
C GLU A 192 -43.40 23.74 -9.07
N HIS A 193 -44.55 23.10 -8.75
CA HIS A 193 -45.67 23.73 -8.06
C HIS A 193 -46.33 22.75 -7.07
N PRO A 194 -45.93 22.74 -5.79
CA PRO A 194 -46.54 21.88 -4.79
C PRO A 194 -48.04 22.18 -4.65
N GLY A 195 -48.86 21.15 -4.43
CA GLY A 195 -50.32 21.27 -4.38
C GLY A 195 -51.03 21.32 -5.74
N LYS A 196 -50.31 21.51 -6.86
CA LYS A 196 -50.87 21.37 -8.22
C LYS A 196 -50.46 20.06 -8.88
N LYS A 197 -51.27 19.61 -9.83
CA LYS A 197 -50.99 18.42 -10.64
C LYS A 197 -49.73 18.67 -11.50
N GLN A 198 -48.71 17.84 -11.32
CA GLN A 198 -47.47 17.88 -12.09
C GLN A 198 -47.66 17.30 -13.50
N ARG A 199 -46.79 17.69 -14.43
CA ARG A 199 -46.77 17.15 -15.82
C ARG A 199 -46.43 15.67 -15.86
N ASN A 200 -45.51 15.25 -14.99
CA ASN A 200 -45.01 13.88 -14.94
C ASN A 200 -45.40 13.24 -13.61
N SER A 201 -45.79 11.97 -13.64
CA SER A 201 -46.00 11.20 -12.40
C SER A 201 -44.71 10.55 -11.93
N LYS A 202 -44.53 10.51 -10.60
CA LYS A 202 -43.49 9.70 -9.95
C LYS A 202 -44.13 8.79 -8.90
N ARG A 203 -43.40 7.77 -8.46
CA ARG A 203 -43.86 6.88 -7.39
C ARG A 203 -44.05 7.68 -6.10
N CYS A 204 -45.11 7.38 -5.36
CA CYS A 204 -45.30 7.91 -4.01
C CYS A 204 -44.12 7.51 -3.11
N TYR A 205 -43.54 8.50 -2.45
CA TYR A 205 -42.39 8.35 -1.56
C TYR A 205 -42.69 7.44 -0.35
N THR A 206 -43.91 7.47 0.16
CA THR A 206 -44.35 6.72 1.35
C THR A 206 -44.83 5.31 1.04
N CYS A 207 -45.26 5.02 -0.20
CA CYS A 207 -45.72 3.69 -0.57
C CYS A 207 -44.57 2.69 -0.68
N ASP A 208 -44.83 1.44 -0.29
CA ASP A 208 -43.94 0.32 -0.58
C ASP A 208 -43.58 0.27 -2.07
N ARG A 209 -42.31 -0.03 -2.34
CA ARG A 209 -41.82 -0.10 -3.72
C ARG A 209 -42.54 -1.14 -4.57
N SER A 210 -43.10 -2.18 -3.97
CA SER A 210 -43.86 -3.25 -4.64
C SER A 210 -45.20 -2.75 -5.19
N LYS A 211 -45.83 -1.78 -4.54
CA LYS A 211 -47.15 -1.24 -4.94
C LYS A 211 -47.05 -0.33 -6.18
N ASP A 212 -45.87 0.20 -6.48
CA ASP A 212 -45.56 1.15 -7.56
C ASP A 212 -46.60 2.28 -7.77
N LYS A 213 -47.26 2.71 -6.70
CA LYS A 213 -48.34 3.69 -6.78
C LYS A 213 -47.79 5.03 -7.27
N LYS A 214 -48.20 5.46 -8.47
CA LYS A 214 -47.79 6.74 -9.05
C LYS A 214 -48.67 7.87 -8.51
N SER A 215 -48.07 9.04 -8.36
CA SER A 215 -48.77 10.28 -8.03
C SER A 215 -48.33 11.39 -8.96
N PHE A 216 -49.25 12.30 -9.24
CA PHE A 216 -48.98 13.58 -9.90
C PHE A 216 -48.91 14.74 -8.89
N TYR A 217 -49.03 14.47 -7.60
CA TYR A 217 -49.05 15.46 -6.53
C TYR A 217 -47.79 15.33 -5.66
N CYS A 218 -47.31 16.46 -5.15
CA CYS A 218 -46.18 16.49 -4.23
C CYS A 218 -46.51 17.27 -2.96
N CYS A 219 -45.82 16.93 -1.88
CA CYS A 219 -45.91 17.62 -0.61
C CYS A 219 -45.39 19.06 -0.73
N ALA A 220 -46.09 20.02 -0.11
CA ALA A 220 -45.68 21.42 -0.05
C ALA A 220 -44.37 21.66 0.71
N LEU A 221 -44.09 20.85 1.73
CA LEU A 221 -42.93 21.02 2.61
C LEU A 221 -41.68 20.32 2.05
N CYS A 222 -41.78 19.04 1.72
CA CYS A 222 -40.62 18.25 1.29
C CYS A 222 -40.48 18.09 -0.22
N LYS A 223 -41.44 18.58 -1.03
CA LYS A 223 -41.47 18.50 -2.51
C LYS A 223 -41.42 17.08 -3.11
N GLU A 224 -41.48 16.04 -2.28
CA GLU A 224 -41.56 14.65 -2.71
C GLU A 224 -42.97 14.28 -3.19
N PHE A 225 -43.07 13.33 -4.12
CA PHE A 225 -44.36 12.87 -4.67
C PHE A 225 -45.11 12.00 -3.67
N VAL A 226 -46.39 12.27 -3.44
CA VAL A 226 -47.23 11.58 -2.44
C VAL A 226 -48.58 11.23 -3.05
N CYS A 227 -49.06 9.99 -2.88
CA CYS A 227 -50.40 9.60 -3.35
C CYS A 227 -51.50 10.17 -2.45
N LEU A 228 -52.74 10.17 -2.92
CA LEU A 228 -53.87 10.75 -2.18
C LEU A 228 -54.15 10.08 -0.82
N GLU A 229 -53.81 8.81 -0.66
CA GLU A 229 -53.92 8.11 0.64
C GLU A 229 -52.90 8.58 1.68
N HIS A 230 -51.74 9.04 1.22
CA HIS A 230 -50.66 9.50 2.09
C HIS A 230 -50.58 11.03 2.14
N SER A 231 -51.39 11.75 1.35
CA SER A 231 -51.48 13.20 1.41
C SER A 231 -52.48 13.60 2.48
N ILE A 232 -52.02 14.38 3.46
CA ILE A 232 -52.90 15.09 4.38
C ILE A 232 -53.15 16.47 3.76
N ILE A 233 -54.40 16.73 3.40
CA ILE A 233 -54.84 18.05 2.94
C ILE A 233 -55.08 18.87 4.21
N LEU A 234 -54.21 19.84 4.48
CA LEU A 234 -54.44 20.88 5.49
C LEU A 234 -55.26 22.00 4.87
#